data_AF-A0A660QHS3-F1
#
_entry.id   AF-A0A660QHS3-F1
#
_cell.length_a   1.000
_cell.length_b   1.000
_cell.length_c   1.000
_cell.angle_alpha   90.00
_cell.angle_beta   90.00
_cell.angle_gamma   90.00
#
_symmetry.space_group_name_H-M   'P 1'
#
loop_
_entity.id
_entity.type
_entity.pdbx_description
1 polymer ?
#
loop_
_entity_poly.entity_id
_entity_poly.type
_entity_poly.pdbx_seq_one_letter_code
_entity_poly.pdbx_strand_id
1 'polypeptide(L)'
;MSKRLKLGGTVALGAVFAAAVLCSSFCQPFIPDAVYEAVPAQVTVKCKVESLDELLESPVCGQLDTVLGAGNSLKAVLDSNGWIKLAAPSEIVVMDLPLRHAGQTKTWAAVSWLGWRSPWLRWKLEHSRAEGLSFLGKHAVWPIWKYETPDIARGMSLTFALTDNLFIACLSENPADILLLLDTYDQRTPSVKDSK
;
A
#
# COMPACT_ATOMS: atom_id res chain seq x y z
N MET A 1 -39.60 -40.10 -1.32
CA MET A 1 -38.18 -39.77 -1.64
C MET A 1 -37.81 -38.47 -0.96
N SER A 2 -36.72 -38.47 -0.19
CA SER A 2 -36.58 -37.75 1.08
C SER A 2 -36.03 -36.32 0.97
N LYS A 3 -36.67 -35.37 1.68
CA LYS A 3 -36.17 -33.98 1.89
C LYS A 3 -34.74 -33.91 2.41
N ARG A 4 -34.23 -34.98 3.04
CA ARG A 4 -32.85 -35.07 3.57
C ARG A 4 -31.77 -35.12 2.49
N LEU A 5 -32.04 -35.70 1.31
CA LEU A 5 -31.08 -35.71 0.19
C LEU A 5 -30.91 -34.31 -0.43
N LYS A 6 -32.00 -33.55 -0.53
CA LYS A 6 -31.97 -32.17 -1.04
C LYS A 6 -31.19 -31.23 -0.12
N LEU A 7 -31.35 -31.38 1.20
CA LEU A 7 -30.65 -30.57 2.21
C LEU A 7 -29.12 -30.78 2.17
N GLY A 8 -28.68 -32.04 2.06
CA GLY A 8 -27.26 -32.39 1.96
C GLY A 8 -26.60 -31.85 0.68
N GLY A 9 -27.31 -31.91 -0.46
CA GLY A 9 -26.84 -31.34 -1.73
C GLY A 9 -26.69 -29.82 -1.68
N THR A 10 -27.64 -29.10 -1.08
CA THR A 10 -27.55 -27.63 -0.92
C THR A 10 -26.44 -27.20 0.02
N VAL A 11 -26.20 -27.92 1.12
CA VAL A 11 -25.12 -27.61 2.06
C VAL A 11 -23.76 -27.89 1.43
N ALA A 12 -23.61 -29.01 0.71
CA ALA A 12 -22.39 -29.32 -0.02
C ALA A 12 -22.09 -28.28 -1.11
N LEU A 13 -23.10 -27.87 -1.88
CA LEU A 13 -22.93 -26.84 -2.91
C LEU A 13 -22.57 -25.47 -2.30
N GLY A 14 -23.19 -25.12 -1.16
CA GLY A 14 -22.84 -23.91 -0.41
C GLY A 14 -21.40 -23.93 0.11
N ALA A 15 -20.92 -25.07 0.62
CA ALA A 15 -19.54 -25.23 1.06
C ALA A 15 -18.54 -25.15 -0.09
N VAL A 16 -18.84 -25.73 -1.25
CA VAL A 16 -18.01 -25.62 -2.46
C VAL A 16 -17.96 -24.18 -2.96
N PHE A 17 -19.09 -23.47 -2.97
CA PHE A 17 -19.13 -22.06 -3.35
C PHE A 17 -18.31 -21.20 -2.39
N ALA A 18 -18.46 -21.37 -1.08
CA ALA A 18 -17.66 -20.67 -0.08
C ALA A 18 -16.16 -20.97 -0.23
N ALA A 19 -15.79 -22.24 -0.45
CA ALA A 19 -14.41 -22.64 -0.68
C ALA A 19 -13.85 -22.06 -1.98
N ALA A 20 -14.63 -21.99 -3.06
CA ALA A 20 -14.23 -21.37 -4.32
C ALA A 20 -14.04 -19.86 -4.18
N VAL A 21 -14.95 -19.18 -3.47
CA VAL A 21 -14.84 -17.74 -3.18
C VAL A 21 -13.62 -17.46 -2.29
N LEU A 22 -13.40 -18.25 -1.24
CA LEU A 22 -12.23 -18.12 -0.37
C LEU A 22 -10.95 -18.42 -1.16
N CYS A 23 -10.88 -19.52 -1.90
CA CYS A 23 -9.71 -19.86 -2.71
C CYS A 23 -9.41 -18.75 -3.73
N SER A 24 -10.42 -18.23 -4.44
CA SER A 24 -10.23 -17.12 -5.38
C SER A 24 -9.80 -15.81 -4.70
N SER A 25 -10.25 -15.55 -3.47
CA SER A 25 -9.90 -14.33 -2.73
C SER A 25 -8.51 -14.42 -2.10
N PHE A 26 -8.09 -15.63 -1.69
CA PHE A 26 -6.83 -15.88 -0.99
C PHE A 26 -5.70 -16.36 -1.92
N CYS A 27 -6.02 -16.85 -3.12
CA CYS A 27 -5.07 -17.26 -4.14
C CYS A 27 -5.08 -16.28 -5.33
N GLN A 28 -4.85 -14.99 -5.07
CA GLN A 28 -4.56 -14.06 -6.16
C GLN A 28 -3.16 -14.33 -6.69
N PRO A 29 -3.00 -14.66 -7.99
CA PRO A 29 -1.68 -14.85 -8.58
C PRO A 29 -0.89 -13.54 -8.52
N PHE A 30 0.42 -13.64 -8.29
CA PHE A 30 1.32 -12.50 -8.40
C PHE A 30 1.27 -11.94 -9.82
N ILE A 31 0.97 -10.65 -9.94
CA ILE A 31 0.97 -9.94 -11.22
C ILE A 31 2.26 -9.12 -11.24
N PRO A 32 3.26 -9.49 -12.06
CA PRO A 32 4.49 -8.73 -12.15
C PRO A 32 4.19 -7.32 -12.68
N ASP A 33 4.93 -6.32 -12.20
CA ASP A 33 4.84 -4.92 -12.64
C ASP A 33 3.49 -4.24 -12.31
N ALA A 34 2.59 -4.88 -11.56
CA ALA A 34 1.31 -4.27 -11.17
C ALA A 34 1.47 -3.03 -10.28
N VAL A 35 2.59 -2.92 -9.57
CA VAL A 35 2.97 -1.72 -8.81
C VAL A 35 3.03 -0.47 -9.68
N TYR A 36 3.33 -0.59 -10.98
CA TYR A 36 3.40 0.55 -11.90
C TYR A 36 2.02 1.12 -12.27
N GLU A 37 0.93 0.42 -11.97
CA GLU A 37 -0.44 0.94 -12.19
C GLU A 37 -0.72 2.17 -11.33
N ALA A 38 -0.14 2.24 -10.13
CA ALA A 38 -0.30 3.39 -9.23
C ALA A 38 0.85 4.41 -9.35
N VAL A 39 1.75 4.25 -10.33
CA VAL A 39 2.91 5.13 -10.54
C VAL A 39 2.59 6.10 -11.68
N PRO A 40 2.41 7.41 -11.43
CA PRO A 40 2.07 8.36 -12.48
C PRO A 40 3.19 8.47 -13.52
N ALA A 41 2.85 8.59 -14.80
CA ALA A 41 3.84 8.63 -15.90
C ALA A 41 4.88 9.77 -15.79
N GLN A 42 4.57 10.81 -15.03
CA GLN A 42 5.40 12.02 -14.88
C GLN A 42 6.40 11.93 -13.71
N VAL A 43 6.41 10.81 -12.95
CA VAL A 43 7.29 10.65 -11.77
C VAL A 43 8.63 10.02 -12.13
N THR A 44 9.64 10.35 -11.33
CA THR A 44 10.94 9.67 -11.42
C THR A 44 10.97 8.49 -10.46
N VAL A 45 10.93 7.28 -11.01
CA VAL A 45 11.13 6.04 -10.23
C VAL A 45 12.58 6.00 -9.73
N LYS A 46 12.77 5.89 -8.41
CA LYS A 46 14.10 5.86 -7.78
C LYS A 46 14.63 4.45 -7.63
N CYS A 47 13.78 3.52 -7.21
CA CYS A 47 14.11 2.10 -7.15
C CYS A 47 12.87 1.22 -7.34
N LYS A 48 13.12 0.01 -7.84
CA LYS A 48 12.24 -1.14 -7.77
C LYS A 48 13.02 -2.25 -7.06
N VAL A 49 12.40 -2.90 -6.09
CA VAL A 49 12.97 -4.00 -5.32
C VAL A 49 11.91 -5.09 -5.16
N GLU A 50 12.35 -6.34 -5.01
CA GLU A 50 11.44 -7.50 -4.91
C GLU A 50 11.10 -7.84 -3.45
N SER A 51 11.81 -7.22 -2.50
CA SER A 51 11.62 -7.44 -1.07
C SER A 51 11.90 -6.19 -0.24
N LEU A 52 11.35 -6.17 0.97
CA LEU A 52 11.65 -5.11 1.95
C LEU A 52 13.12 -5.15 2.40
N ASP A 53 13.72 -6.34 2.49
CA ASP A 53 15.12 -6.49 2.88
C ASP A 53 16.04 -5.82 1.84
N GLU A 54 15.77 -6.03 0.55
CA GLU A 54 16.48 -5.36 -0.54
C GLU A 54 16.25 -3.84 -0.53
N LEU A 55 15.06 -3.37 -0.12
CA LEU A 55 14.82 -1.93 0.07
C LEU A 55 15.72 -1.34 1.17
N LEU A 56 15.86 -2.05 2.29
CA LEU A 56 16.63 -1.60 3.45
C LEU A 56 18.14 -1.57 3.16
N GLU A 57 18.62 -2.40 2.24
CA GLU A 57 20.00 -2.40 1.78
C GLU A 57 20.25 -1.40 0.64
N SER A 58 19.18 -0.87 0.04
CA SER A 58 19.28 0.04 -1.11
C SER A 58 19.77 1.45 -0.72
N PRO A 59 20.43 2.17 -1.64
CA PRO A 59 20.83 3.57 -1.42
C PRO A 59 19.64 4.52 -1.25
N VAL A 60 18.42 4.09 -1.59
CA VAL A 60 17.18 4.84 -1.37
C VAL A 60 16.82 4.87 0.12
N CYS A 61 17.19 3.84 0.90
CA CYS A 61 16.99 3.84 2.35
C CYS A 61 17.70 5.03 3.01
N GLY A 62 18.95 5.32 2.64
CA GLY A 62 19.66 6.49 3.17
C GLY A 62 19.03 7.85 2.78
N GLN A 63 18.37 7.92 1.63
CA GLN A 63 17.61 9.11 1.22
C GLN A 63 16.31 9.24 2.02
N LEU A 64 15.62 8.13 2.29
CA LEU A 64 14.44 8.10 3.15
C LEU A 64 14.78 8.43 4.61
N ASP A 65 15.90 7.93 5.14
CA ASP A 65 16.40 8.25 6.48
C ASP A 65 16.66 9.76 6.63
N THR A 66 17.20 10.39 5.59
CA THR A 66 17.40 11.85 5.57
C THR A 66 16.06 12.62 5.66
N VAL A 67 14.99 12.07 5.07
CA VAL A 67 13.65 12.69 5.10
C VAL A 67 12.91 12.39 6.40
N LEU A 68 13.12 11.23 7.01
CA LEU A 68 12.56 10.88 8.33
C LEU A 68 13.15 11.75 9.45
N GLY A 69 14.37 12.28 9.26
CA GLY A 69 14.99 13.26 10.14
C GLY A 69 16.12 12.67 11.00
N ALA A 70 16.91 13.54 11.63
CA ALA A 70 18.09 13.15 12.39
C ALA A 70 17.73 12.22 13.57
N GLY A 71 18.17 10.96 13.48
CA GLY A 71 18.00 9.94 14.52
C GLY A 71 17.00 8.83 14.19
N ASN A 72 16.20 8.97 13.13
CA ASN A 72 15.20 7.99 12.72
C ASN A 72 15.65 7.28 11.45
N SER A 73 15.87 5.96 11.52
CA SER A 73 16.09 5.14 10.32
C SER A 73 14.84 4.33 10.00
N LEU A 74 14.59 4.13 8.72
CA LEU A 74 13.50 3.30 8.22
C LEU A 74 13.55 1.91 8.86
N LYS A 75 14.76 1.36 9.04
CA LYS A 75 15.00 0.09 9.73
C LYS A 75 14.53 0.13 11.19
N ALA A 76 14.89 1.16 11.94
CA ALA A 76 14.48 1.31 13.34
C ALA A 76 12.96 1.48 13.51
N VAL A 77 12.31 2.22 12.60
CA VAL A 77 10.85 2.43 12.60
C VAL A 77 10.09 1.15 12.23
N LEU A 78 10.65 0.33 11.34
CA LEU A 78 10.06 -0.95 10.94
C LEU A 78 10.23 -2.03 12.02
N ASP A 79 11.39 -2.04 12.71
CA ASP A 79 11.69 -2.95 13.82
C ASP A 79 10.80 -2.66 15.05
N SER A 80 10.55 -1.38 15.37
CA SER A 80 9.76 -0.99 16.55
C SER A 80 8.27 -1.33 16.45
N ASN A 81 7.72 -1.34 15.24
CA ASN A 81 6.28 -1.49 15.01
C ASN A 81 5.86 -2.88 14.49
N GLY A 82 6.82 -3.78 14.25
CA GLY A 82 6.55 -5.13 13.74
C GLY A 82 5.98 -5.18 12.31
N TRP A 83 6.08 -4.07 11.57
CA TRP A 83 5.55 -3.92 10.22
C TRP A 83 6.34 -4.74 9.18
N ILE A 84 7.55 -5.19 9.52
CA ILE A 84 8.35 -6.11 8.70
C ILE A 84 7.56 -7.38 8.36
N LYS A 85 6.74 -7.88 9.29
CA LYS A 85 5.90 -9.07 9.04
C LYS A 85 4.75 -8.82 8.04
N LEU A 86 4.41 -7.55 7.81
CA LEU A 86 3.38 -7.15 6.85
C LEU A 86 3.94 -7.10 5.43
N ALA A 87 5.20 -6.69 5.27
CA ALA A 87 5.94 -6.64 4.02
C ALA A 87 6.61 -8.00 3.72
N ALA A 88 5.78 -9.00 3.40
CA ALA A 88 6.22 -10.26 2.80
C ALA A 88 6.94 -9.99 1.44
N PRO A 89 7.60 -10.97 0.78
CA PRO A 89 8.22 -10.74 -0.53
C PRO A 89 7.17 -10.22 -1.51
N SER A 90 7.33 -8.95 -1.83
CA SER A 90 6.34 -8.09 -2.44
C SER A 90 7.13 -7.10 -3.26
N GLU A 91 6.81 -6.99 -4.54
CA GLU A 91 7.38 -5.96 -5.39
C GLU A 91 7.10 -4.59 -4.77
N ILE A 92 8.15 -3.78 -4.55
CA ILE A 92 8.07 -2.43 -4.00
C ILE A 92 8.72 -1.47 -4.98
N VAL A 93 8.02 -0.41 -5.33
CA VAL A 93 8.53 0.71 -6.12
C VAL A 93 8.53 1.96 -5.27
N VAL A 94 9.66 2.65 -5.20
CA VAL A 94 9.79 3.95 -4.54
C VAL A 94 10.04 5.03 -5.59
N MET A 95 9.32 6.14 -5.45
CA MET A 95 9.32 7.24 -6.39
C MET A 95 9.32 8.59 -5.69
N ASP A 96 9.82 9.59 -6.42
CA ASP A 96 9.77 11.00 -6.04
C ASP A 96 8.64 11.67 -6.82
N LEU A 97 7.70 12.29 -6.10
CA LEU A 97 6.54 12.94 -6.69
C LEU A 97 6.89 14.41 -7.04
N PRO A 98 6.58 14.87 -8.28
CA PRO A 98 6.80 16.26 -8.65
C PRO A 98 5.91 17.18 -7.80
N LEU A 99 6.56 18.11 -7.11
CA LEU A 99 5.97 19.11 -6.22
C LEU A 99 4.80 19.86 -6.88
N ARG A 100 3.64 19.89 -6.21
CA ARG A 100 2.55 20.83 -6.56
C ARG A 100 2.85 22.27 -6.16
N HIS A 101 3.78 22.50 -5.23
CA HIS A 101 4.11 23.83 -4.72
C HIS A 101 5.61 24.12 -4.86
N ALA A 102 5.91 25.29 -5.42
CA ALA A 102 7.26 25.74 -5.73
C ALA A 102 8.15 25.77 -4.48
N GLY A 103 9.01 24.77 -4.31
CA GLY A 103 10.37 25.09 -3.89
C GLY A 103 11.17 24.12 -3.05
N GLN A 104 10.68 23.44 -2.00
CA GLN A 104 11.65 22.95 -0.98
C GLN A 104 11.43 21.59 -0.29
N THR A 105 10.36 20.82 -0.52
CA THR A 105 10.14 19.57 0.23
C THR A 105 9.88 18.36 -0.66
N LYS A 106 10.85 17.43 -0.71
CA LYS A 106 10.72 16.19 -1.51
C LYS A 106 9.56 15.34 -1.00
N THR A 107 8.61 15.04 -1.88
CA THR A 107 7.49 14.14 -1.58
C THR A 107 7.84 12.75 -2.06
N TRP A 108 7.81 11.80 -1.13
CA TRP A 108 8.17 10.41 -1.42
C TRP A 108 6.92 9.55 -1.45
N ALA A 109 6.83 8.67 -2.44
CA ALA A 109 5.80 7.65 -2.47
C ALA A 109 6.40 6.27 -2.66
N ALA A 110 5.75 5.28 -2.05
CA ALA A 110 6.06 3.88 -2.20
C ALA A 110 4.79 3.10 -2.54
N VAL A 111 4.90 2.19 -3.50
CA VAL A 111 3.82 1.27 -3.88
C VAL A 111 4.34 -0.15 -3.71
N SER A 112 3.61 -0.97 -2.97
CA SER A 112 3.95 -2.35 -2.71
C SER A 112 2.83 -3.29 -3.11
N TRP A 113 3.16 -4.42 -3.73
CA TRP A 113 2.20 -5.48 -4.02
C TRP A 113 1.82 -6.25 -2.75
N LEU A 114 0.55 -6.22 -2.36
CA LEU A 114 0.00 -7.04 -1.27
C LEU A 114 -0.76 -8.27 -1.75
N GLY A 115 -1.31 -8.22 -2.97
CA GLY A 115 -2.21 -9.24 -3.51
C GLY A 115 -3.34 -9.58 -2.53
N TRP A 116 -3.52 -10.88 -2.26
CA TRP A 116 -4.58 -11.40 -1.40
C TRP A 116 -4.60 -10.86 0.04
N ARG A 117 -3.48 -10.29 0.51
CA ARG A 117 -3.37 -9.76 1.87
C ARG A 117 -4.08 -8.42 2.01
N SER A 118 -4.38 -7.73 0.91
CA SER A 118 -4.95 -6.38 0.95
C SER A 118 -6.30 -6.30 1.68
N PRO A 119 -7.31 -7.15 1.39
CA PRO A 119 -8.59 -7.12 2.12
C PRO A 119 -8.44 -7.39 3.62
N TRP A 120 -7.55 -8.33 3.99
CA TRP A 120 -7.27 -8.63 5.40
C TRP A 120 -6.59 -7.45 6.11
N LEU A 121 -5.62 -6.80 5.45
CA LEU A 121 -4.92 -5.65 6.01
C LEU A 121 -5.85 -4.44 6.14
N ARG A 122 -6.75 -4.24 5.16
CA ARG A 122 -7.79 -3.22 5.19
C ARG A 122 -8.69 -3.41 6.40
N TRP A 123 -9.20 -4.62 6.60
CA TRP A 123 -10.01 -4.94 7.77
C TRP A 123 -9.26 -4.69 9.08
N LYS A 124 -7.99 -5.10 9.17
CA LYS A 124 -7.15 -4.89 10.36
C LYS A 124 -6.95 -3.40 10.65
N LEU A 125 -6.75 -2.57 9.64
CA LEU A 125 -6.58 -1.12 9.80
C LEU A 125 -7.88 -0.41 10.16
N GLU A 126 -9.01 -0.83 9.58
CA GLU A 126 -10.34 -0.30 9.95
C GLU A 126 -10.68 -0.55 11.43
N HIS A 127 -10.18 -1.65 12.00
CA HIS A 127 -10.41 -2.01 13.40
C HIS A 127 -9.23 -1.63 14.32
N SER A 128 -8.15 -1.08 13.76
CA SER A 128 -6.99 -0.67 14.53
C SER A 128 -7.29 0.61 15.32
N ARG A 129 -6.87 0.63 16.58
CA ARG A 129 -6.84 1.83 17.42
C ARG A 129 -5.40 2.24 17.75
N ALA A 130 -4.47 1.95 16.83
CA ALA A 130 -3.08 2.33 17.01
C ALA A 130 -2.96 3.84 17.22
N GLU A 131 -2.17 4.24 18.23
CA GLU A 131 -1.88 5.64 18.47
C GLU A 131 -1.20 6.26 17.24
N GLY A 132 -1.59 7.50 16.90
CA GLY A 132 -1.09 8.18 15.71
C GLY A 132 -1.77 7.79 14.39
N LEU A 133 -2.57 6.71 14.37
CA LEU A 133 -3.32 6.31 13.18
C LEU A 133 -4.70 6.99 13.15
N SER A 134 -4.97 7.74 12.09
CA SER A 134 -6.26 8.40 11.87
C SER A 134 -6.81 8.07 10.49
N PHE A 135 -8.13 7.89 10.40
CA PHE A 135 -8.83 7.68 9.14
C PHE A 135 -9.19 9.03 8.53
N LEU A 136 -8.69 9.32 7.32
CA LEU A 136 -8.95 10.59 6.62
C LEU A 136 -10.21 10.56 5.75
N GLY A 137 -10.72 9.38 5.43
CA GLY A 137 -11.87 9.20 4.56
C GLY A 137 -11.61 8.21 3.44
N LYS A 138 -12.41 8.30 2.38
CA LYS A 138 -12.25 7.48 1.18
C LYS A 138 -12.10 8.38 -0.03
N HIS A 139 -11.21 8.01 -0.93
CA HIS A 139 -11.17 8.57 -2.29
C HIS A 139 -11.69 7.53 -3.26
N ALA A 140 -12.77 7.87 -3.97
CA ALA A 140 -13.60 6.88 -4.66
C ALA A 140 -14.05 5.75 -3.71
N VAL A 141 -13.41 4.59 -3.79
CA VAL A 141 -13.67 3.43 -2.91
C VAL A 141 -12.52 3.11 -1.95
N TRP A 142 -11.36 3.76 -2.12
CA TRP A 142 -10.13 3.42 -1.41
C TRP A 142 -10.05 4.17 -0.08
N PRO A 143 -9.99 3.45 1.07
CA PRO A 143 -9.79 4.08 2.36
C PRO A 143 -8.37 4.66 2.48
N ILE A 144 -8.30 5.86 3.04
CA ILE A 144 -7.05 6.60 3.28
C ILE A 144 -6.87 6.77 4.77
N TRP A 145 -5.67 6.44 5.24
CA TRP A 145 -5.23 6.68 6.59
C TRP A 145 -4.04 7.63 6.62
N LYS A 146 -3.91 8.32 7.75
CA LYS A 146 -2.77 9.13 8.10
C LYS A 146 -2.15 8.56 9.36
N TYR A 147 -0.83 8.44 9.35
CA TYR A 147 -0.04 8.06 10.49
C TYR A 147 0.85 9.22 10.90
N GLU A 148 0.64 9.68 12.13
CA GLU A 148 1.44 10.70 12.79
C GLU A 148 2.25 10.02 13.89
N THR A 149 3.57 10.03 13.77
CA THR A 149 4.47 9.64 14.85
C THR A 149 5.44 10.78 15.14
N PRO A 150 5.86 11.00 16.40
CA PRO A 150 6.94 11.94 16.73
C PRO A 150 8.25 11.65 15.98
N ASP A 151 8.42 10.44 15.45
CA ASP A 151 9.60 10.02 14.69
C ASP A 151 9.60 10.47 13.22
N ILE A 152 8.51 11.07 12.73
CA ILE A 152 8.47 11.68 11.40
C ILE A 152 8.89 13.15 11.51
N ALA A 153 9.73 13.61 10.57
CA ALA A 153 10.18 15.01 10.50
C ALA A 153 8.99 15.99 10.60
N ARG A 154 9.14 17.04 11.42
CA ARG A 154 8.09 18.03 11.67
C ARG A 154 7.56 18.61 10.35
N GLY A 155 6.25 18.56 10.17
CA GLY A 155 5.56 19.07 8.97
C GLY A 155 5.29 18.00 7.91
N MET A 156 5.94 16.84 7.98
CA MET A 156 5.64 15.71 7.11
C MET A 156 4.52 14.85 7.71
N SER A 157 3.70 14.29 6.83
CA SER A 157 2.62 13.37 7.16
C SER A 157 2.79 12.10 6.34
N LEU A 158 2.79 10.94 7.01
CA LEU A 158 2.71 9.67 6.32
C LEU A 158 1.23 9.35 6.07
N THR A 159 0.83 9.31 4.82
CA THR A 159 -0.49 8.84 4.40
C THR A 159 -0.35 7.52 3.68
N PHE A 160 -1.34 6.65 3.81
CA PHE A 160 -1.36 5.41 3.05
C PHE A 160 -2.78 4.97 2.72
N ALA A 161 -2.89 4.18 1.67
CA ALA A 161 -4.12 3.65 1.15
C ALA A 161 -3.92 2.19 0.73
N LEU A 162 -5.01 1.44 0.77
CA LEU A 162 -5.06 0.05 0.35
C LEU A 162 -6.03 -0.10 -0.81
N THR A 163 -5.52 -0.50 -1.98
CA THR A 163 -6.34 -0.87 -3.14
C THR A 163 -6.67 -2.36 -3.09
N ASP A 164 -7.17 -2.96 -4.16
CA ASP A 164 -7.50 -4.39 -4.17
C ASP A 164 -6.27 -5.29 -3.97
N ASN A 165 -5.11 -4.83 -4.41
CA ASN A 165 -3.88 -5.61 -4.45
C ASN A 165 -2.62 -4.80 -4.11
N LEU A 166 -2.70 -3.48 -3.96
CA LEU A 166 -1.56 -2.62 -3.65
C LEU A 166 -1.69 -1.94 -2.29
N PHE A 167 -0.54 -1.77 -1.64
CA PHE A 167 -0.33 -0.81 -0.58
C PHE A 167 0.35 0.42 -1.16
N ILE A 168 -0.26 1.58 -0.99
CA ILE A 168 0.26 2.85 -1.47
C ILE A 168 0.56 3.71 -0.25
N ALA A 169 1.79 4.17 -0.10
CA ALA A 169 2.21 5.06 0.97
C ALA A 169 2.82 6.33 0.38
N CYS A 170 2.56 7.46 1.01
CA CYS A 170 3.03 8.78 0.60
C CYS A 170 3.50 9.54 1.85
N LEU A 171 4.76 9.96 1.84
CA LEU A 171 5.37 10.83 2.84
C LEU A 171 5.50 12.23 2.23
N SER A 172 4.60 13.13 2.65
CA SER A 172 4.44 14.47 2.08
C SER A 172 4.07 15.47 3.17
N GLU A 173 4.32 16.75 2.94
CA GLU A 173 3.77 17.82 3.79
C GLU A 173 2.26 17.95 3.62
N ASN A 174 1.77 17.68 2.40
CA ASN A 174 0.35 17.71 2.08
C ASN A 174 -0.25 16.30 2.04
N PRO A 175 -1.14 15.94 2.97
CA PRO A 175 -1.75 14.61 3.00
C PRO A 175 -2.62 14.31 1.76
N ALA A 176 -2.95 15.30 0.94
CA ALA A 176 -3.70 15.12 -0.31
C ALA A 176 -2.85 14.58 -1.47
N ASP A 177 -1.52 14.51 -1.35
CA ASP A 177 -0.65 14.06 -2.46
C ASP A 177 -0.86 12.59 -2.82
N ILE A 178 -1.31 11.77 -1.86
CA ILE A 178 -1.70 10.37 -2.11
C ILE A 178 -2.85 10.23 -3.11
N LEU A 179 -3.69 11.26 -3.27
CA LEU A 179 -4.81 11.24 -4.21
C LEU A 179 -4.34 11.12 -5.65
N LEU A 180 -3.17 11.68 -6.00
CA LEU A 180 -2.60 11.55 -7.33
C LEU A 180 -2.24 10.08 -7.66
N LEU A 181 -1.71 9.34 -6.67
CA LEU A 181 -1.39 7.92 -6.83
C LEU A 181 -2.66 7.09 -7.00
N LEU A 182 -3.70 7.41 -6.24
CA LEU A 182 -5.00 6.73 -6.34
C LEU A 182 -5.72 7.06 -7.65
N ASP A 183 -5.69 8.31 -8.10
CA ASP A 183 -6.25 8.70 -9.41
C ASP A 183 -5.49 8.01 -10.56
N THR A 184 -4.19 7.79 -10.41
CA THR A 184 -3.40 7.03 -11.39
C THR A 184 -3.81 5.55 -11.40
N TYR A 185 -3.96 4.95 -10.22
CA TYR A 185 -4.44 3.56 -10.10
C TYR A 185 -5.85 3.39 -10.69
N ASP A 186 -6.74 4.36 -10.47
CA ASP A 186 -8.10 4.41 -11.04
C ASP A 186 -8.11 4.78 -12.54
N GLN A 187 -6.94 4.87 -13.20
CA GLN A 187 -6.77 5.19 -14.62
C GLN A 187 -7.31 6.58 -15.03
N ARG A 188 -7.46 7.49 -14.06
CA ARG A 188 -7.85 8.90 -14.32
C ARG A 188 -6.67 9.73 -14.79
N THR A 189 -5.46 9.32 -14.45
CA THR A 189 -4.20 9.89 -14.92
C THR A 189 -3.31 8.79 -15.49
N PRO A 190 -2.48 9.09 -16.51
CA PRO A 190 -1.64 8.10 -17.16
C PRO A 190 -0.60 7.53 -16.19
N SER A 191 -0.44 6.21 -16.21
CA SER A 191 0.52 5.48 -15.40
C SER A 191 1.79 5.15 -16.21
N VAL A 192 2.87 4.78 -15.51
CA VAL A 192 4.08 4.24 -16.15
C VAL A 192 3.79 2.96 -16.92
N LYS A 193 2.79 2.17 -16.47
CA LYS A 193 2.37 0.95 -17.18
C LYS A 193 1.80 1.24 -18.56
N ASP A 194 1.10 2.37 -18.75
CA ASP A 194 0.53 2.77 -20.05
C ASP A 194 1.59 3.22 -21.06
N SER A 195 2.80 3.50 -20.60
CA SER A 195 3.92 3.96 -21.42
C SER A 195 4.91 2.85 -21.81
N LYS A 196 4.69 1.61 -21.34
CA LYS A 196 5.45 0.41 -21.72
C LYS A 196 4.73 -0.35 -22.83
#